data_AF-A0AAI9HN19-F1
#
_entry.id   AF-A0AAI9HN19-F1
#
_cell.length_a   1.000
_cell.length_b   1.000
_cell.length_c   1.000
_cell.angle_alpha   90.00
_cell.angle_beta   90.00
_cell.angle_gamma   90.00
#
_symmetry.space_group_name_H-M   'P 1'
#
loop_
_entity.id
_entity.type
_entity.pdbx_description
1 polymer ?
#
loop_
_entity_poly.entity_id
_entity_poly.type
_entity_poly.pdbx_seq_one_letter_code
_entity_poly.pdbx_strand_id
1 'polypeptide(L)'
;DVDQRGVTIIDKNTRQRIYNLPFLHIKRIKDKCDQCNGGLRKSIRFLKTLKADSEAEGTKIELSSYDIASLMYHADGNNLRHSQYYELAVLVETHRWLNYLAQNPNAAMLLYVPNGTRKIIDKNETFAELLKLTGMVNSIVTEVLREITGQPTEYYTPAKGILLIKQAVY
;
A
#
# COMPACT_ATOMS: atom_id res chain seq x y z
N ASP A 1 20.51 -17.63 12.03
CA ASP A 1 19.08 -17.37 11.73
C ASP A 1 18.88 -17.45 10.21
N VAL A 2 18.00 -18.32 9.72
CA VAL A 2 17.82 -18.58 8.26
C VAL A 2 17.26 -17.36 7.53
N ASP A 3 16.55 -16.50 8.27
CA ASP A 3 15.80 -15.39 7.70
C ASP A 3 16.63 -14.11 7.51
N GLN A 4 17.88 -14.10 7.98
CA GLN A 4 18.85 -13.03 7.74
C GLN A 4 19.83 -13.34 6.60
N ARG A 5 19.62 -14.45 5.88
CA ARG A 5 20.47 -14.80 4.74
C ARG A 5 20.32 -13.76 3.63
N GLY A 6 21.43 -13.18 3.21
CA GLY A 6 21.49 -12.30 2.05
C GLY A 6 21.65 -13.06 0.76
N VAL A 7 21.21 -12.44 -0.33
CA VAL A 7 21.52 -12.87 -1.70
C VAL A 7 22.20 -11.72 -2.44
N THR A 8 23.12 -12.06 -3.33
CA THR A 8 23.75 -11.09 -4.23
C THR A 8 23.38 -11.45 -5.65
N ILE A 9 22.58 -10.60 -6.28
CA ILE A 9 22.21 -10.73 -7.69
C ILE A 9 23.25 -10.01 -8.52
N ILE A 10 23.74 -10.65 -9.58
CA ILE A 10 24.64 -10.01 -10.55
C ILE A 10 23.78 -9.51 -11.71
N ASP A 11 23.81 -8.21 -11.97
CA ASP A 11 23.27 -7.65 -13.20
C ASP A 11 24.17 -8.08 -14.37
N LYS A 12 23.62 -8.85 -15.31
CA LYS A 12 24.39 -9.41 -16.44
C LYS A 12 24.94 -8.33 -17.38
N ASN A 13 24.23 -7.20 -17.50
CA ASN A 13 24.54 -6.14 -18.46
C ASN A 13 25.56 -5.18 -17.87
N THR A 14 25.39 -4.77 -16.60
CA THR A 14 26.27 -3.81 -15.93
C THR A 14 27.39 -4.47 -15.13
N ARG A 15 27.31 -5.79 -14.91
CA ARG A 15 28.19 -6.60 -14.04
C ARG A 15 28.19 -6.15 -12.57
N GLN A 16 27.22 -5.32 -12.18
CA GLN A 16 27.09 -4.86 -10.80
C GLN A 16 26.55 -5.96 -9.89
N ARG A 17 27.03 -5.96 -8.64
CA ARG A 17 26.57 -6.86 -7.58
C ARG A 17 25.54 -6.14 -6.73
N ILE A 18 24.31 -6.62 -6.74
CA ILE A 18 23.19 -6.07 -5.99
C ILE A 18 22.91 -6.98 -4.81
N TYR A 19 23.32 -6.53 -3.62
CA TYR A 19 23.02 -7.23 -2.37
C TYR A 19 21.59 -6.95 -1.91
N ASN A 20 20.86 -7.98 -1.49
CA ASN A 20 19.52 -7.83 -0.93
C ASN A 20 19.23 -8.90 0.14
N LEU A 21 18.21 -8.64 0.95
CA LEU A 21 17.72 -9.51 2.03
C LEU A 21 16.25 -9.89 1.79
N PRO A 22 15.92 -10.66 0.73
CA PRO A 22 14.54 -10.96 0.36
C PRO A 22 13.81 -11.81 1.41
N PHE A 23 14.51 -12.76 2.04
CA PHE A 23 13.92 -13.62 3.08
C PHE A 23 13.52 -12.80 4.31
N LEU A 24 14.37 -11.85 4.72
CA LEU A 24 14.07 -10.92 5.81
C LEU A 24 12.85 -10.05 5.47
N HIS A 25 12.75 -9.57 4.24
CA HIS A 25 11.60 -8.78 3.78
C HIS A 25 10.31 -9.60 3.88
N ILE A 26 10.29 -10.81 3.31
CA ILE A 26 9.14 -11.70 3.33
C ILE A 26 8.74 -12.04 4.76
N LYS A 27 9.71 -12.36 5.63
CA LYS A 27 9.47 -12.62 7.05
C LYS A 27 8.82 -11.43 7.74
N ARG A 28 9.38 -10.23 7.61
CA ARG A 28 8.83 -9.03 8.26
C ARG A 28 7.40 -8.74 7.80
N ILE A 29 7.12 -8.88 6.50
CA ILE A 29 5.75 -8.74 5.99
C ILE A 29 4.83 -9.83 6.55
N LYS A 30 5.28 -11.09 6.59
CA LYS A 30 4.51 -12.19 7.17
C LYS A 30 4.20 -11.91 8.64
N ASP A 31 5.20 -11.61 9.45
CA ASP A 31 5.06 -11.42 10.89
C ASP A 31 4.11 -10.25 11.18
N LYS A 32 4.24 -9.12 10.48
CA LYS A 32 3.29 -8.00 10.60
C LYS A 32 1.89 -8.38 10.13
N CYS A 33 1.77 -9.13 9.03
CA CYS A 33 0.47 -9.56 8.52
C CYS A 33 -0.25 -10.48 9.50
N ASP A 34 0.48 -11.38 10.17
CA ASP A 34 -0.05 -12.29 11.17
C ASP A 34 -0.56 -11.49 12.39
N GLN A 35 0.15 -10.43 12.80
CA GLN A 35 -0.31 -9.49 13.85
C GLN A 35 -1.57 -8.70 13.47
N CYS A 36 -1.80 -8.48 12.17
CA CYS A 36 -2.95 -7.74 11.64
C CYS A 36 -4.06 -8.67 11.12
N ASN A 37 -4.09 -9.94 11.56
CA ASN A 37 -5.10 -10.94 11.16
C ASN A 37 -5.32 -11.06 9.64
N GLY A 38 -4.24 -10.94 8.85
CA GLY A 38 -4.30 -11.06 7.40
C GLY A 38 -4.55 -9.74 6.64
N GLY A 39 -4.92 -8.66 7.33
CA GLY A 39 -5.32 -7.38 6.71
C GLY A 39 -4.24 -6.74 5.85
N LEU A 40 -2.96 -6.86 6.25
CA LEU A 40 -1.84 -6.35 5.46
C LEU A 40 -1.74 -7.00 4.08
N ARG A 41 -1.86 -8.33 3.96
CA ARG A 41 -1.82 -8.97 2.64
C ARG A 41 -3.08 -8.68 1.83
N LYS A 42 -4.24 -8.48 2.48
CA LYS A 42 -5.45 -8.05 1.78
C LYS A 42 -5.25 -6.68 1.13
N SER A 43 -4.72 -5.69 1.85
CA SER A 43 -4.45 -4.36 1.29
C SER A 43 -3.38 -4.37 0.20
N ILE A 44 -2.30 -5.14 0.37
CA ILE A 44 -1.27 -5.31 -0.67
C ILE A 44 -1.87 -5.91 -1.95
N ARG A 45 -2.70 -6.96 -1.84
CA ARG A 45 -3.36 -7.57 -3.00
C ARG A 45 -4.30 -6.59 -3.67
N PHE A 46 -5.12 -5.88 -2.90
CA PHE A 46 -6.01 -4.85 -3.42
C PHE A 46 -5.26 -3.79 -4.26
N LEU A 47 -4.18 -3.21 -3.74
CA LEU A 47 -3.39 -2.21 -4.48
C LEU A 47 -2.72 -2.78 -5.73
N LYS A 48 -2.26 -4.03 -5.66
CA LYS A 48 -1.67 -4.71 -6.82
C LYS A 48 -2.69 -4.99 -7.91
N THR A 49 -3.92 -5.35 -7.53
CA THR A 49 -5.03 -5.52 -8.47
C THR A 49 -5.34 -4.20 -9.15
N LEU A 50 -5.53 -3.11 -8.39
CA LEU A 50 -5.77 -1.78 -8.97
C LEU A 50 -4.67 -1.34 -9.93
N LYS A 51 -3.40 -1.59 -9.57
CA LYS A 51 -2.27 -1.32 -10.47
C LYS A 51 -2.38 -2.13 -11.77
N ALA A 52 -2.71 -3.41 -11.69
CA ALA A 52 -2.79 -4.28 -12.87
C ALA A 52 -3.95 -3.85 -13.78
N ASP A 53 -5.09 -3.49 -13.20
CA ASP A 53 -6.26 -3.00 -13.94
C ASP A 53 -5.93 -1.66 -14.62
N SER A 54 -5.26 -0.73 -13.92
CA SER A 54 -4.87 0.54 -14.52
C SER A 54 -3.91 0.38 -15.69
N GLU A 55 -2.96 -0.57 -15.60
CA GLU A 55 -2.05 -0.89 -16.70
C GLU A 55 -2.81 -1.44 -17.92
N ALA A 56 -3.84 -2.26 -17.71
CA ALA A 56 -4.71 -2.74 -18.78
C ALA A 56 -5.54 -1.62 -19.43
N GLU A 57 -5.90 -0.59 -18.66
CA GLU A 57 -6.62 0.61 -19.11
C GLU A 57 -5.69 1.71 -19.69
N GLY A 58 -4.38 1.43 -19.80
CA GLY A 58 -3.39 2.33 -20.40
C GLY A 58 -2.72 3.32 -19.45
N THR A 59 -3.03 3.25 -18.14
CA THR A 59 -2.36 4.05 -17.10
C THR A 59 -1.30 3.22 -16.38
N LYS A 60 -0.03 3.50 -16.69
CA LYS A 60 1.10 2.80 -16.06
C LYS A 60 1.51 3.45 -14.74
N ILE A 61 1.72 2.62 -13.73
CA ILE A 61 2.24 3.02 -12.41
C ILE A 61 3.58 2.31 -12.15
N GLU A 62 4.64 3.10 -12.06
CA GLU A 62 6.02 2.61 -11.87
C GLU A 62 6.37 2.35 -10.38
N LEU A 63 5.41 1.79 -9.63
CA LEU A 63 5.66 1.21 -8.30
C LEU A 63 5.73 -0.31 -8.41
N SER A 64 6.83 -0.91 -7.96
CA SER A 64 6.97 -2.36 -7.97
C SER A 64 6.06 -3.02 -6.93
N SER A 65 5.77 -4.32 -7.09
CA SER A 65 5.10 -5.10 -6.02
C SER A 65 5.85 -5.03 -4.69
N TYR A 66 7.18 -4.91 -4.75
CA TYR A 66 8.04 -4.78 -3.58
C TYR A 66 7.83 -3.43 -2.88
N ASP A 67 7.67 -2.34 -3.64
CA ASP A 67 7.38 -1.00 -3.10
C ASP A 67 5.96 -0.93 -2.53
N ILE A 68 4.94 -1.43 -3.23
CA ILE A 68 3.56 -1.48 -2.72
C ILE A 68 3.49 -2.25 -1.40
N ALA A 69 4.14 -3.42 -1.35
CA ALA A 69 4.22 -4.22 -0.12
C ALA A 69 4.95 -3.48 1.01
N SER A 70 6.01 -2.76 0.68
CA SER A 70 6.78 -1.94 1.62
C SER A 70 5.99 -0.72 2.13
N LEU A 71 5.20 -0.07 1.27
CA LEU A 71 4.36 1.06 1.67
C LEU A 71 3.33 0.60 2.69
N MET A 72 2.60 -0.47 2.39
CA MET A 72 1.59 -1.01 3.31
C MET A 72 2.19 -1.64 4.56
N TYR A 73 3.46 -2.10 4.51
CA TYR A 73 4.17 -2.54 5.71
C TYR A 73 4.27 -1.44 6.79
N HIS A 74 4.09 -0.17 6.46
CA HIS A 74 4.07 0.94 7.43
C HIS A 74 2.67 1.41 7.83
N ALA A 75 1.61 0.88 7.22
CA ALA A 75 0.23 1.20 7.59
C ALA A 75 -0.11 0.77 9.02
N ASP A 76 -1.19 1.33 9.58
CA ASP A 76 -1.61 1.04 10.95
C ASP A 76 -2.16 -0.39 11.04
N GLY A 77 -1.46 -1.23 11.83
CA GLY A 77 -1.81 -2.63 11.98
C GLY A 77 -3.13 -2.86 12.73
N ASN A 78 -3.47 -1.98 13.68
CA ASN A 78 -4.73 -2.08 14.41
C ASN A 78 -5.92 -1.80 13.49
N ASN A 79 -5.79 -0.81 12.61
CA ASN A 79 -6.83 -0.52 11.63
C ASN A 79 -6.98 -1.66 10.62
N LEU A 80 -5.86 -2.20 10.11
CA LEU A 80 -5.87 -3.36 9.21
C LEU A 80 -6.48 -4.62 9.86
N ARG A 81 -6.33 -4.79 11.18
CA ARG A 81 -6.84 -5.95 11.91
C ARG A 81 -8.37 -6.06 11.87
N HIS A 82 -9.09 -4.94 11.79
CA HIS A 82 -10.56 -4.94 11.68
C HIS A 82 -11.07 -5.67 10.44
N SER A 83 -10.22 -5.86 9.41
CA SER A 83 -10.55 -6.62 8.20
C SER A 83 -10.89 -8.09 8.39
N GLN A 84 -10.69 -8.63 9.59
CA GLN A 84 -11.18 -9.95 9.96
C GLN A 84 -12.71 -9.97 10.09
N TYR A 85 -13.30 -8.88 10.54
CA TYR A 85 -14.74 -8.75 10.80
C TYR A 85 -15.43 -7.92 9.72
N TYR A 86 -14.75 -6.89 9.22
CA TYR A 86 -15.31 -5.93 8.28
C TYR A 86 -14.39 -5.76 7.08
N GLU A 87 -14.77 -6.31 5.92
CA GLU A 87 -13.90 -6.29 4.74
C GLU A 87 -13.54 -4.87 4.28
N LEU A 88 -14.48 -3.91 4.40
CA LEU A 88 -14.26 -2.50 4.09
C LEU A 88 -13.17 -1.85 4.94
N ALA A 89 -12.81 -2.41 6.10
CA ALA A 89 -11.70 -1.89 6.91
C ALA A 89 -10.35 -1.95 6.16
N VAL A 90 -10.17 -2.90 5.24
CA VAL A 90 -8.99 -2.94 4.35
C VAL A 90 -8.93 -1.68 3.49
N LEU A 91 -10.05 -1.32 2.86
CA LEU A 91 -10.15 -0.17 1.98
C LEU A 91 -9.92 1.13 2.77
N VAL A 92 -10.58 1.26 3.92
CA VAL A 92 -10.50 2.45 4.78
C VAL A 92 -9.06 2.73 5.22
N GLU A 93 -8.36 1.73 5.76
CA GLU A 93 -6.99 1.93 6.23
C GLU A 93 -6.01 2.14 5.08
N THR A 94 -6.18 1.43 3.97
CA THR A 94 -5.36 1.63 2.77
C THR A 94 -5.50 3.06 2.26
N HIS A 95 -6.72 3.54 2.14
CA HIS A 95 -7.04 4.89 1.69
C HIS A 95 -6.51 5.96 2.64
N ARG A 96 -6.73 5.81 3.95
CA ARG A 96 -6.22 6.72 4.99
C ARG A 96 -4.69 6.82 4.92
N TRP A 97 -4.01 5.68 4.84
CA TRP A 97 -2.56 5.62 4.82
C TRP A 97 -1.96 6.26 3.57
N LEU A 98 -2.47 5.93 2.39
CA LEU A 98 -1.96 6.50 1.13
C LEU A 98 -2.22 8.01 1.05
N ASN A 99 -3.39 8.49 1.47
CA ASN A 99 -3.66 9.93 1.52
C ASN A 99 -2.74 10.66 2.52
N TYR A 100 -2.45 10.06 3.67
CA TYR A 100 -1.48 10.62 4.60
C TYR A 100 -0.11 10.78 3.93
N LEU A 101 0.39 9.75 3.24
CA LEU A 101 1.68 9.82 2.54
C LEU A 101 1.66 10.84 1.40
N ALA A 102 0.59 10.90 0.62
CA ALA A 102 0.42 11.86 -0.47
C ALA A 102 0.42 13.32 0.02
N GLN A 103 -0.13 13.58 1.21
CA GLN A 103 -0.16 14.92 1.82
C GLN A 103 1.10 15.25 2.62
N ASN A 104 1.94 14.25 2.94
CA ASN A 104 3.14 14.40 3.75
C ASN A 104 4.37 13.81 3.03
N PRO A 105 4.89 14.46 1.97
CA PRO A 105 6.02 13.95 1.20
C PRO A 105 7.25 13.63 2.07
N ASN A 106 7.54 14.49 3.06
CA ASN A 106 8.63 14.28 4.01
C ASN A 106 8.48 12.97 4.78
N ALA A 107 7.27 12.65 5.25
CA ALA A 107 7.01 11.40 5.95
C ALA A 107 7.15 10.20 5.00
N ALA A 108 6.66 10.32 3.76
CA ALA A 108 6.74 9.27 2.75
C ALA A 108 8.19 8.94 2.37
N MET A 109 9.04 9.95 2.22
CA MET A 109 10.48 9.80 1.92
C MET A 109 11.29 9.27 3.12
N LEU A 110 10.73 9.28 4.33
CA LEU A 110 11.37 8.67 5.49
C LEU A 110 11.24 7.15 5.53
N LEU A 111 10.28 6.57 4.80
CA LEU A 111 10.00 5.13 4.86
C LEU A 111 11.07 4.28 4.19
N TYR A 112 11.44 3.19 4.87
CA TYR A 112 12.35 2.16 4.36
C TYR A 112 11.59 0.92 3.97
N VAL A 113 12.14 0.15 3.02
CA VAL A 113 11.64 -1.19 2.74
C VAL A 113 11.74 -2.07 4.00
N PRO A 114 10.89 -3.09 4.18
CA PRO A 114 10.81 -3.88 5.41
C PRO A 114 12.15 -4.38 5.91
N ASN A 115 13.08 -4.80 5.05
CA ASN A 115 14.41 -5.28 5.43
C ASN A 115 15.45 -4.16 5.70
N GLY A 116 15.07 -2.89 5.56
CA GLY A 116 15.88 -1.71 5.90
C GLY A 116 16.95 -1.34 4.87
N THR A 117 17.04 -2.04 3.73
CA THR A 117 18.18 -1.88 2.79
C THR A 117 18.13 -0.60 1.95
N ARG A 118 16.94 -0.04 1.72
CA ARG A 118 16.76 1.21 0.96
C ARG A 118 15.49 1.97 1.34
N LYS A 119 15.42 3.24 0.95
CA LYS A 119 14.18 4.02 0.96
C LYS A 119 13.18 3.44 -0.04
N ILE A 120 11.89 3.55 0.29
CA ILE A 120 10.81 3.19 -0.64
C ILE A 120 10.68 4.28 -1.71
N ILE A 121 10.63 5.53 -1.26
CA ILE A 121 10.57 6.72 -2.11
C ILE A 121 11.86 7.51 -1.87
N ASP A 122 12.68 7.57 -2.91
CA ASP A 122 14.00 8.19 -2.90
C ASP A 122 14.10 9.41 -3.83
N LYS A 123 13.10 9.62 -4.69
CA LYS A 123 13.04 10.68 -5.69
C LYS A 123 11.61 11.10 -6.00
N ASN A 124 11.47 12.27 -6.64
CA ASN A 124 10.18 12.86 -6.96
C ASN A 124 9.38 12.03 -7.97
N GLU A 125 10.03 11.33 -8.88
CA GLU A 125 9.38 10.45 -9.85
C GLU A 125 8.65 9.32 -9.13
N THR A 126 9.30 8.65 -8.18
CA THR A 126 8.68 7.59 -7.37
C THR A 126 7.53 8.14 -6.52
N PHE A 127 7.65 9.38 -6.03
CA PHE A 127 6.56 10.05 -5.31
C PHE A 127 5.36 10.35 -6.22
N ALA A 128 5.58 10.77 -7.46
CA ALA A 128 4.51 10.97 -8.43
C ALA A 128 3.73 9.67 -8.71
N GLU A 129 4.41 8.52 -8.73
CA GLU A 129 3.74 7.21 -8.87
C GLU A 129 2.89 6.84 -7.65
N LEU A 130 3.30 7.23 -6.43
CA LEU A 130 2.47 7.12 -5.23
C LEU A 130 1.21 7.98 -5.36
N LEU A 131 1.32 9.19 -5.90
CA LEU A 131 0.16 10.07 -6.11
C LEU A 131 -0.85 9.47 -7.10
N LYS A 132 -0.37 8.87 -8.20
CA LYS A 132 -1.23 8.14 -9.15
C LYS A 132 -1.98 7.01 -8.45
N LEU A 133 -1.25 6.15 -7.72
CA LEU A 133 -1.86 5.04 -6.98
C LEU A 133 -2.89 5.52 -5.95
N THR A 134 -2.59 6.60 -5.24
CA THR A 134 -3.51 7.22 -4.27
C THR A 134 -4.77 7.76 -4.96
N GLY A 135 -4.62 8.41 -6.12
CA GLY A 135 -5.75 8.91 -6.91
C GLY A 135 -6.72 7.80 -7.31
N MET A 136 -6.21 6.63 -7.72
CA MET A 136 -7.06 5.48 -8.04
C MET A 136 -7.83 4.97 -6.83
N VAL A 137 -7.17 4.87 -5.66
CA VAL A 137 -7.85 4.45 -4.42
C VAL A 137 -8.93 5.47 -4.04
N ASN A 138 -8.69 6.77 -4.23
CA ASN A 138 -9.69 7.81 -3.98
C ASN A 138 -10.92 7.66 -4.91
N SER A 139 -10.71 7.26 -6.17
CA SER A 139 -11.80 6.96 -7.10
C SER A 139 -12.62 5.76 -6.63
N ILE A 140 -11.98 4.65 -6.26
CA ILE A 140 -12.68 3.47 -5.72
C ILE A 140 -13.48 3.81 -4.47
N VAL A 141 -12.88 4.56 -3.54
CA VAL A 141 -13.56 5.02 -2.33
C VAL A 141 -14.76 5.90 -2.65
N THR A 142 -14.66 6.74 -3.68
CA THR A 142 -15.79 7.55 -4.15
C THR A 142 -16.92 6.67 -4.68
N GLU A 143 -16.64 5.66 -5.49
CA GLU A 143 -17.69 4.75 -5.99
C GLU A 143 -18.34 3.94 -4.87
N VAL A 144 -17.55 3.42 -3.92
CA VAL A 144 -18.08 2.70 -2.74
C VAL A 144 -18.97 3.62 -1.89
N LEU A 145 -18.59 4.90 -1.72
CA LEU A 145 -19.42 5.86 -1.02
C LEU A 145 -20.77 6.06 -1.70
N ARG A 146 -20.78 6.27 -3.02
CA ARG A 146 -22.02 6.45 -3.79
C ARG A 146 -22.93 5.24 -3.69
N GLU A 147 -22.37 4.03 -3.71
CA GLU A 147 -23.13 2.79 -3.55
C GLU A 147 -23.77 2.71 -2.16
N ILE A 148 -23.00 2.98 -1.10
CA ILE A 148 -23.48 2.91 0.29
C ILE A 148 -24.58 3.94 0.56
N THR A 149 -24.47 5.15 0.02
CA THR A 149 -25.43 6.24 0.28
C THR A 149 -26.59 6.30 -0.70
N GLY A 150 -26.46 5.60 -1.84
CA GLY A 150 -27.38 5.73 -2.97
C GLY A 150 -27.34 7.11 -3.64
N GLN A 151 -26.33 7.95 -3.36
CA GLN A 151 -26.21 9.30 -3.92
C GLN A 151 -25.16 9.35 -5.05
N PRO A 152 -25.56 9.40 -6.32
CA PRO A 152 -24.63 9.32 -7.45
C PRO A 152 -23.73 10.56 -7.61
N THR A 153 -24.13 11.69 -7.05
CA THR A 153 -23.35 12.94 -7.07
C THR A 153 -22.41 13.07 -5.88
N GLU A 154 -22.32 12.05 -5.04
CA GLU A 154 -21.45 12.07 -3.87
C GLU A 154 -19.99 11.85 -4.26
N TYR A 155 -19.11 12.61 -3.62
CA TYR A 155 -17.66 12.49 -3.76
C TYR A 155 -17.02 12.28 -2.39
N TYR A 156 -15.93 11.53 -2.36
CA TYR A 156 -15.14 11.43 -1.14
C TYR A 156 -14.63 12.81 -0.70
N THR A 157 -14.76 13.07 0.59
CA THR A 157 -14.06 14.15 1.29
C THR A 157 -13.52 13.59 2.60
N PRO A 158 -12.43 14.12 3.16
CA PRO A 158 -11.92 13.68 4.46
C PRO A 158 -12.98 13.64 5.57
N ALA A 159 -13.91 14.61 5.59
CA ALA A 159 -15.03 14.65 6.53
C ALA A 159 -16.00 13.45 6.37
N LYS A 160 -16.23 13.01 5.12
CA LYS A 160 -17.05 11.83 4.81
C LYS A 160 -16.32 10.51 5.03
N GLY A 161 -15.01 10.52 5.27
CA GLY A 161 -14.26 9.34 5.69
C GLY A 161 -14.84 8.67 6.94
N ILE A 162 -15.47 9.45 7.83
CA ILE A 162 -16.16 8.95 9.03
C ILE A 162 -17.31 8.00 8.66
N LEU A 163 -18.01 8.22 7.54
CA LEU A 163 -19.11 7.35 7.10
C LEU A 163 -18.60 5.96 6.71
N LEU A 164 -17.51 5.91 5.94
CA LEU A 164 -16.86 4.64 5.59
C LEU A 164 -16.33 3.93 6.83
N ILE A 165 -15.74 4.67 7.77
CA ILE A 165 -15.29 4.10 9.05
C ILE A 165 -16.47 3.50 9.81
N LYS A 166 -17.62 4.19 9.87
CA LYS A 166 -18.81 3.64 10.53
C LYS A 166 -19.25 2.33 9.89
N GLN A 167 -19.32 2.25 8.57
CA GLN A 167 -19.69 1.01 7.85
C GLN A 167 -18.61 -0.08 7.92
N ALA A 168 -17.37 0.28 8.23
CA ALA A 168 -16.23 -0.64 8.34
C ALA A 168 -15.94 -1.08 9.78
N VAL A 169 -16.66 -0.56 10.77
CA VAL A 169 -16.43 -0.83 12.20
C VAL A 169 -17.70 -1.23 12.95
N TYR A 170 -18.88 -0.89 12.42
CA TYR A 170 -20.19 -1.26 12.96
C TYR A 170 -20.92 -2.15 11.96
#